data_AF-A0A0F9IE84-F1
#
_entry.id   AF-A0A0F9IE84-F1
#
_cell.length_a   1.000
_cell.length_b   1.000
_cell.length_c   1.000
_cell.angle_alpha   90.00
_cell.angle_beta   90.00
_cell.angle_gamma   90.00
#
_symmetry.space_group_name_H-M   'P 1'
#
loop_
_entity.id
_entity.type
_entity.pdbx_description
1 polymer ?
#
loop_
_entity_poly.entity_id
_entity_poly.type
_entity_poly.pdbx_seq_one_letter_code
_entity_poly.pdbx_strand_id
1 'polypeptide(L)'
;MSMYDIVFNPSTELGESLLGMLGFKSPSDVGRFRDSWVEKDGNGEFRVAVYTRNGGGNREHFSDDADPGADCGCTGCVIEYVLPKHPLYLFDRDDGFDSTYATVYFRFPETILDNSELMEAFEEAATDPIDMSEMWHAAIDRIGS
;
A
#
# COMPACT_ATOMS: atom_id res chain seq x y z
N MET A 1 14.69 -8.16 16.88
CA MET A 1 14.10 -7.51 15.70
C MET A 1 13.75 -8.59 14.71
N SER A 2 12.47 -8.67 14.35
CA SER A 2 12.04 -9.53 13.25
C SER A 2 12.45 -8.91 11.92
N MET A 3 12.53 -9.71 10.85
CA MET A 3 12.74 -9.21 9.49
C MET A 3 11.67 -8.20 9.06
N TYR A 4 10.44 -8.36 9.57
CA TYR A 4 9.36 -7.41 9.34
C TYR A 4 9.67 -6.05 9.97
N ASP A 5 10.23 -6.01 11.18
CA ASP A 5 10.58 -4.74 11.86
C ASP A 5 11.72 -3.98 11.14
N ILE A 6 12.47 -4.67 10.26
CA ILE A 6 13.58 -4.09 9.49
C ILE A 6 13.09 -3.53 8.15
N VAL A 7 12.12 -4.20 7.52
CA VAL A 7 11.49 -3.76 6.26
C VAL A 7 10.47 -2.66 6.53
N PHE A 8 9.70 -2.81 7.60
CA PHE A 8 8.72 -1.85 8.06
C PHE A 8 9.36 -1.12 9.25
N ASN A 9 9.85 0.10 9.01
CA ASN A 9 10.15 1.05 10.08
C ASN A 9 8.87 1.20 10.96
N PRO A 10 8.92 1.61 12.24
CA PRO A 10 7.76 1.47 13.16
C PRO A 10 6.56 2.39 12.85
N SER A 11 6.41 2.88 11.62
CA SER A 11 5.41 3.81 11.12
C SER A 11 4.02 3.21 10.88
N THR A 12 3.66 2.08 11.48
CA THR A 12 2.31 1.48 11.26
C THR A 12 1.17 2.44 11.63
N GLU A 13 1.37 3.33 12.62
CA GLU A 13 0.36 4.36 12.97
C GLU A 13 0.17 5.42 11.88
N LEU A 14 1.27 5.87 11.23
CA LEU A 14 1.21 6.77 10.08
C LEU A 14 0.64 6.04 8.86
N GLY A 15 1.01 4.78 8.67
CA GLY A 15 0.49 3.91 7.61
C GLY A 15 -1.03 3.81 7.68
N GLU A 16 -1.60 3.38 8.80
CA GLU A 16 -3.07 3.28 8.92
C GLU A 16 -3.78 4.64 8.78
N SER A 17 -3.15 5.74 9.22
CA SER A 17 -3.72 7.08 9.07
C SER A 17 -3.88 7.50 7.60
N LEU A 18 -2.97 7.08 6.71
CA LEU A 18 -3.07 7.33 5.27
C LEU A 18 -4.27 6.59 4.63
N LEU A 19 -4.65 5.43 5.15
CA LEU A 19 -5.86 4.72 4.69
C LEU A 19 -7.11 5.55 4.98
N GLY A 20 -7.18 6.17 6.16
CA GLY A 20 -8.25 7.09 6.53
C GLY A 20 -8.38 8.28 5.58
N MET A 21 -7.25 8.83 5.12
CA MET A 21 -7.24 9.91 4.12
C MET A 21 -7.76 9.48 2.75
N LEU A 22 -7.53 8.22 2.38
CA LEU A 22 -8.12 7.63 1.18
C LEU A 22 -9.61 7.29 1.38
N GLY A 23 -10.16 7.43 2.59
CA GLY A 23 -11.56 7.14 2.89
C GLY A 23 -11.83 5.68 3.29
N PHE A 24 -10.79 4.88 3.48
CA PHE A 24 -10.91 3.55 4.07
C PHE A 24 -11.14 3.65 5.58
N LYS A 25 -11.96 2.76 6.12
CA LYS A 25 -12.31 2.72 7.55
C LYS A 25 -11.42 1.77 8.33
N SER A 26 -10.85 0.77 7.65
CA SER A 26 -10.03 -0.25 8.27
C SER A 26 -8.94 -0.76 7.32
N PRO A 27 -7.81 -1.28 7.85
CA PRO A 27 -6.80 -1.96 7.04
C PRO A 27 -7.33 -3.14 6.22
N SER A 28 -8.40 -3.79 6.67
CA SER A 28 -9.05 -4.87 5.90
C SER A 28 -9.75 -4.37 4.62
N ASP A 29 -10.08 -3.08 4.52
CA ASP A 29 -10.74 -2.52 3.33
C ASP A 29 -9.80 -2.51 2.10
N VAL A 30 -8.49 -2.64 2.34
CA VAL A 30 -7.44 -2.76 1.31
C VAL A 30 -6.85 -4.17 1.24
N GLY A 31 -7.49 -5.15 1.86
CA GLY A 31 -7.10 -6.56 1.85
C GLY A 31 -6.12 -6.91 2.98
N ARG A 32 -5.01 -7.55 2.64
CA ARG A 32 -3.93 -7.94 3.55
C ARG A 32 -2.91 -6.82 3.64
N PHE A 33 -3.32 -5.71 4.26
CA PHE A 33 -2.48 -4.55 4.53
C PHE A 33 -1.16 -4.92 5.24
N ARG A 34 -0.08 -4.23 4.88
CA ARG A 34 1.23 -4.36 5.51
C ARG A 34 1.76 -3.01 5.95
N ASP A 35 1.73 -2.03 5.06
CA ASP A 35 2.10 -0.66 5.37
C ASP A 35 1.58 0.30 4.30
N SER A 36 1.68 1.59 4.54
CA SER A 36 1.53 2.61 3.51
C SER A 36 2.36 3.85 3.79
N TRP A 37 2.75 4.54 2.73
CA TRP A 37 3.56 5.75 2.80
C TRP A 37 3.15 6.75 1.72
N VAL A 38 3.64 7.97 1.85
CA VAL A 38 3.60 8.96 0.79
C VAL A 38 4.94 8.92 0.07
N GLU A 39 4.89 8.89 -1.25
CA GLU A 39 6.08 9.07 -2.08
C GLU A 39 5.89 10.25 -3.03
N LYS A 40 7.00 10.83 -3.43
CA LYS A 40 7.08 11.89 -4.42
C LYS A 40 7.62 11.28 -5.71
N ASP A 41 6.84 11.31 -6.77
CA ASP A 41 7.27 10.76 -8.05
C ASP A 41 8.36 11.63 -8.71
N GLY A 42 8.93 11.15 -9.82
CA GLY A 42 10.00 11.85 -10.53
C GLY A 42 9.59 13.21 -11.13
N ASN A 43 8.30 13.54 -11.17
CA ASN A 43 7.78 14.83 -11.61
C ASN A 43 7.50 15.77 -10.41
N GLY A 44 7.65 15.28 -9.18
CA GLY A 44 7.39 16.02 -7.96
C GLY A 44 5.94 15.89 -7.45
N GLU A 45 5.14 14.99 -8.02
CA GLU A 45 3.76 14.77 -7.60
C GLU A 45 3.68 13.74 -6.46
N PHE A 46 2.80 13.99 -5.50
CA PHE A 46 2.57 13.06 -4.39
C PHE A 46 1.64 11.93 -4.81
N ARG A 47 1.94 10.73 -4.32
CA ARG A 47 1.05 9.58 -4.38
C ARG A 47 1.12 8.78 -3.08
N VAL A 48 0.02 8.13 -2.74
CA VAL A 48 -0.06 7.24 -1.58
C VAL A 48 0.17 5.82 -2.07
N ALA A 49 1.19 5.16 -1.53
CA ALA A 49 1.50 3.77 -1.81
C ALA A 49 0.96 2.89 -0.67
N VAL A 50 0.13 1.91 -1.01
CA VAL A 50 -0.43 0.94 -0.06
C VAL A 50 0.16 -0.43 -0.35
N TYR A 51 0.99 -0.91 0.56
CA TYR A 51 1.66 -2.19 0.42
C TYR A 51 0.84 -3.31 1.07
N THR A 52 0.63 -4.37 0.31
CA THR A 52 -0.28 -5.46 0.67
C THR A 52 0.38 -6.81 0.38
N ARG A 53 -0.08 -7.86 1.06
CA ARG A 53 0.21 -9.25 0.68
C ARG A 53 -0.88 -9.82 -0.21
N ASN A 54 -1.25 -9.08 -1.25
CA ASN A 54 -2.30 -9.44 -2.20
C ASN A 54 -1.82 -9.61 -3.64
N GLY A 55 -0.51 -9.71 -3.89
CA GLY A 55 0.03 -9.92 -5.24
C GLY A 55 0.00 -11.37 -5.72
N GLY A 56 0.22 -11.61 -7.01
CA GLY A 56 0.40 -12.95 -7.57
C GLY A 56 -0.75 -13.89 -7.20
N GLY A 57 -0.43 -15.09 -6.71
CA GLY A 57 -1.41 -16.10 -6.30
C GLY A 57 -2.35 -15.68 -5.14
N ASN A 58 -2.15 -14.49 -4.55
CA ASN A 58 -3.02 -13.93 -3.53
C ASN A 58 -4.12 -12.99 -4.07
N ARG A 59 -4.13 -12.73 -5.38
CA ARG A 59 -5.16 -11.95 -6.09
C ARG A 59 -6.42 -12.75 -6.34
N GLU A 60 -6.28 -14.06 -6.49
CA GLU A 60 -7.38 -14.92 -6.89
C GLU A 60 -8.46 -14.98 -5.82
N HIS A 61 -9.70 -15.05 -6.29
CA HIS A 61 -10.86 -15.32 -5.45
C HIS A 61 -10.74 -16.73 -4.85
N PHE A 62 -11.04 -16.86 -3.56
CA PHE A 62 -10.86 -18.12 -2.81
C PHE A 62 -12.05 -18.50 -1.93
N SER A 63 -13.19 -17.82 -2.07
CA SER A 63 -14.37 -18.09 -1.24
C SER A 63 -15.35 -18.99 -1.99
N ASP A 64 -15.73 -20.12 -1.41
CA ASP A 64 -16.73 -21.00 -2.04
C ASP A 64 -18.18 -20.48 -1.88
N ASP A 65 -18.36 -19.43 -1.06
CA ASP A 65 -19.68 -18.95 -0.61
C ASP A 65 -20.23 -17.78 -1.44
N ALA A 66 -19.44 -17.23 -2.38
CA ALA A 66 -19.84 -16.09 -3.19
C ALA A 66 -19.11 -16.09 -4.54
N ASP A 67 -19.75 -15.56 -5.58
CA ASP A 67 -19.08 -15.32 -6.86
C ASP A 67 -17.98 -14.24 -6.70
N PRO A 68 -16.92 -14.27 -7.53
CA PRO A 68 -15.90 -13.22 -7.55
C PRO A 68 -16.51 -11.87 -7.91
N GLY A 69 -16.18 -10.83 -7.15
CA GLY A 69 -16.69 -9.49 -7.36
C GLY A 69 -16.44 -8.55 -6.19
N ALA A 70 -16.87 -7.29 -6.34
CA ALA A 70 -16.66 -6.26 -5.31
C ALA A 70 -17.48 -6.49 -4.04
N ASP A 71 -18.58 -7.24 -4.13
CA ASP A 71 -19.41 -7.60 -2.99
C ASP A 71 -18.89 -8.86 -2.26
N CYS A 72 -17.84 -9.50 -2.79
CA CYS A 72 -17.20 -10.66 -2.16
C CYS A 72 -16.28 -10.20 -1.01
N GLY A 73 -16.47 -10.78 0.17
CA GLY A 73 -15.66 -10.46 1.35
C GLY A 73 -14.25 -11.07 1.38
N CYS A 74 -13.83 -11.80 0.34
CA CYS A 74 -12.52 -12.43 0.32
C CYS A 74 -11.42 -11.42 -0.04
N THR A 75 -10.25 -11.53 0.60
CA THR A 75 -9.17 -10.54 0.43
C THR A 75 -8.56 -10.55 -0.98
N GLY A 76 -8.69 -11.65 -1.75
CA GLY A 76 -8.30 -11.70 -3.15
C GLY A 76 -9.17 -10.78 -4.02
N CYS A 77 -10.48 -10.78 -3.79
CA CYS A 77 -11.39 -9.92 -4.53
C CYS A 77 -11.18 -8.42 -4.24
N VAL A 78 -10.58 -8.06 -3.10
CA VAL A 78 -10.33 -6.66 -2.75
C VAL A 78 -9.38 -6.00 -3.76
N ILE A 79 -8.23 -6.61 -4.02
CA ILE A 79 -7.25 -6.01 -4.94
C ILE A 79 -7.74 -6.01 -6.39
N GLU A 80 -8.52 -7.01 -6.79
CA GLU A 80 -8.96 -7.18 -8.19
C GLU A 80 -10.25 -6.40 -8.51
N TYR A 81 -11.22 -6.36 -7.58
CA TYR A 81 -12.56 -5.84 -7.86
C TYR A 81 -12.95 -4.61 -7.04
N VAL A 82 -12.27 -4.32 -5.94
CA VAL A 82 -12.60 -3.20 -5.03
C VAL A 82 -11.65 -2.03 -5.25
N LEU A 83 -10.34 -2.22 -5.06
CA LEU A 83 -9.35 -1.14 -5.13
C LEU A 83 -9.31 -0.43 -6.49
N PRO A 84 -9.40 -1.13 -7.65
CA PRO A 84 -9.39 -0.47 -8.96
C PRO A 84 -10.61 0.43 -9.21
N LYS A 85 -11.68 0.29 -8.41
CA LYS A 85 -12.87 1.14 -8.49
C LYS A 85 -12.76 2.39 -7.60
N HIS A 86 -11.70 2.50 -6.80
CA HIS A 86 -11.50 3.65 -5.94
C HIS A 86 -11.27 4.93 -6.78
N PRO A 87 -11.91 6.07 -6.48
CA PRO A 87 -11.79 7.29 -7.28
C PRO A 87 -10.37 7.83 -7.44
N LEU A 88 -9.51 7.54 -6.46
CA LEU A 88 -8.10 7.95 -6.45
C LEU A 88 -7.16 6.86 -6.96
N TYR A 89 -7.63 5.68 -7.36
CA TYR A 89 -6.76 4.61 -7.84
C TYR A 89 -5.98 5.05 -9.09
N LEU A 90 -4.69 4.73 -9.12
CA LEU A 90 -3.82 4.98 -10.28
C LEU A 90 -3.49 3.65 -10.97
N PHE A 91 -2.81 2.76 -10.25
CA PHE A 91 -2.39 1.44 -10.71
C PHE A 91 -1.91 0.61 -9.51
N ASP A 92 -1.62 -0.66 -9.73
CA ASP A 92 -0.96 -1.54 -8.77
C ASP A 92 0.13 -2.38 -9.46
N ARG A 93 1.10 -2.86 -8.67
CA ARG A 93 2.22 -3.67 -9.16
C ARG A 93 2.58 -4.75 -8.15
N ASP A 94 2.72 -5.98 -8.63
CA ASP A 94 3.30 -7.06 -7.83
C ASP A 94 4.80 -6.82 -7.59
N ASP A 95 5.29 -7.25 -6.43
CA ASP A 95 6.69 -7.11 -6.08
C ASP A 95 7.57 -8.11 -6.86
N GLY A 96 8.77 -7.69 -7.27
CA GLY A 96 9.66 -8.50 -8.10
C GLY A 96 10.31 -9.66 -7.35
N PHE A 97 10.67 -9.44 -6.08
CA PHE A 97 11.30 -10.42 -5.22
C PHE A 97 10.30 -11.46 -4.69
N ASP A 98 9.19 -11.01 -4.13
CA ASP A 98 8.09 -11.85 -3.68
C ASP A 98 6.77 -11.36 -4.27
N SER A 99 6.41 -11.93 -5.42
CA SER A 99 5.16 -11.63 -6.13
C SER A 99 3.89 -11.85 -5.30
N THR A 100 3.96 -12.50 -4.12
CA THR A 100 2.80 -12.60 -3.23
C THR A 100 2.43 -11.27 -2.57
N TYR A 101 3.28 -10.25 -2.72
CA TYR A 101 3.03 -8.87 -2.33
C TYR A 101 2.76 -7.99 -3.54
N ALA A 102 2.00 -6.91 -3.30
CA ALA A 102 1.70 -5.90 -4.29
C ALA A 102 1.60 -4.52 -3.63
N THR A 103 2.04 -3.49 -4.35
CA THR A 103 1.85 -2.09 -3.98
C THR A 103 0.75 -1.51 -4.85
N VAL A 104 -0.25 -0.90 -4.22
CA VAL A 104 -1.36 -0.21 -4.87
C VAL A 104 -1.15 1.29 -4.71
N TYR A 105 -1.18 2.02 -5.81
CA TYR A 105 -0.89 3.45 -5.85
C TYR A 105 -2.16 4.25 -6.04
N PHE A 106 -2.33 5.27 -5.21
CA PHE A 106 -3.44 6.21 -5.25
C PHE A 106 -2.93 7.63 -5.42
N ARG A 107 -3.73 8.46 -6.11
CA ARG A 107 -3.52 9.91 -6.15
C ARG A 107 -3.62 10.45 -4.75
N PHE A 108 -2.75 11.41 -4.43
CA PHE A 108 -2.85 12.14 -3.18
C PHE A 108 -4.19 12.91 -3.11
N PRO A 109 -4.96 12.84 -2.01
CA PRO A 109 -6.26 13.49 -1.92
C PRO A 109 -6.17 15.02 -2.07
N GLU A 110 -6.87 15.56 -3.07
CA GLU A 110 -6.86 17.00 -3.38
C GLU A 110 -7.39 17.87 -2.22
N THR A 111 -8.26 17.30 -1.37
CA THR A 111 -8.82 17.98 -0.19
C THR A 111 -7.77 18.41 0.85
N ILE A 112 -6.54 17.92 0.72
CA ILE A 112 -5.44 18.21 1.63
C ILE A 112 -4.51 19.29 1.06
N LEU A 113 -4.54 19.52 -0.25
CA LEU A 113 -3.66 20.47 -0.94
C LEU A 113 -3.82 21.91 -0.43
N ASP A 114 -5.01 22.27 0.03
CA ASP A 114 -5.31 23.60 0.56
C ASP A 114 -4.88 23.79 2.03
N ASN A 115 -4.41 22.75 2.71
CA ASN A 115 -3.91 22.82 4.09
C ASN A 115 -2.38 22.82 4.11
N SER A 116 -1.79 24.01 4.23
CA SER A 116 -0.34 24.20 4.18
C SER A 116 0.43 23.46 5.27
N GLU A 117 -0.11 23.35 6.49
CA GLU A 117 0.55 22.65 7.59
C GLU A 117 0.59 21.13 7.34
N LEU A 118 -0.52 20.57 6.84
CA LEU A 118 -0.53 19.16 6.44
C LEU A 118 0.40 18.92 5.25
N MET A 119 0.39 19.80 4.26
CA MET A 119 1.27 19.68 3.09
C MET A 119 2.76 19.73 3.47
N GLU A 120 3.16 20.60 4.40
CA GLU A 120 4.53 20.64 4.90
C GLU A 120 4.90 19.33 5.62
N ALA A 121 4.00 18.79 6.44
CA ALA A 121 4.20 17.50 7.10
C ALA A 121 4.34 16.34 6.09
N PHE A 122 3.54 16.34 5.01
CA PHE A 122 3.65 15.33 3.95
C PHE A 122 4.89 15.52 3.09
N GLU A 123 5.34 16.75 2.85
CA GLU A 123 6.62 17.04 2.19
C GLU A 123 7.80 16.48 2.99
N GLU A 124 7.78 16.64 4.32
CA GLU A 124 8.81 16.10 5.21
C GLU A 124 8.77 14.57 5.30
N ALA A 125 7.57 13.99 5.31
CA ALA A 125 7.38 12.55 5.41
C ALA A 125 7.52 11.80 4.07
N ALA A 126 7.37 12.50 2.94
CA ALA A 126 7.40 11.88 1.63
C ALA A 126 8.79 11.33 1.33
N THR A 127 8.78 10.12 0.78
CA THR A 127 9.98 9.42 0.34
C THR A 127 10.12 9.47 -1.17
N ASP A 128 11.34 9.25 -1.67
CA ASP A 128 11.50 8.84 -3.07
C ASP A 128 10.80 7.49 -3.30
N PRO A 129 10.45 7.12 -4.54
CA PRO A 129 9.80 5.86 -4.81
C PRO A 129 10.58 4.67 -4.25
N ILE A 130 9.91 3.88 -3.41
CA ILE A 130 10.51 2.74 -2.72
C ILE A 130 10.32 1.49 -3.58
N ASP A 131 11.43 0.80 -3.87
CA ASP A 131 11.38 -0.57 -4.39
C ASP A 131 11.37 -1.57 -3.23
N MET A 132 10.22 -2.19 -2.98
CA MET A 132 10.06 -3.16 -1.90
C MET A 132 10.91 -4.42 -2.09
N SER A 133 11.23 -4.80 -3.34
CA SER A 133 12.15 -5.90 -3.61
C SER A 133 13.53 -5.60 -3.01
N GLU A 134 14.04 -4.39 -3.24
CA GLU A 134 15.34 -3.96 -2.72
C GLU A 134 15.33 -3.90 -1.19
N MET A 135 14.22 -3.44 -0.60
CA MET A 135 14.03 -3.40 0.86
C MET A 135 14.06 -4.81 1.48
N TRP A 136 13.37 -5.78 0.87
CA TRP A 136 13.42 -7.17 1.33
C TRP A 136 14.81 -7.77 1.23
N HIS A 137 15.50 -7.56 0.10
CA HIS A 137 16.88 -8.00 -0.07
C HIS A 137 17.80 -7.42 1.02
N ALA A 138 17.72 -6.10 1.24
CA ALA A 138 18.52 -5.43 2.26
C ALA A 138 18.22 -5.96 3.68
N ALA A 139 16.97 -6.29 3.99
CA ALA A 139 16.60 -6.85 5.29
C ALA A 139 17.14 -8.28 5.49
N ILE A 140 17.10 -9.11 4.44
CA ILE A 140 17.66 -10.46 4.47
C ILE A 140 19.17 -10.40 4.71
N ASP A 141 19.88 -9.55 3.97
CA ASP A 141 21.33 -9.39 4.08
C ASP A 141 21.76 -8.97 5.49
N ARG A 142 21.00 -8.09 6.14
CA ARG A 142 21.26 -7.63 7.53
C ARG A 142 21.06 -8.72 8.59
N ILE A 143 20.23 -9.71 8.34
CA ILE A 143 20.01 -10.84 9.27
C ILE A 143 21.05 -11.94 9.03
N GLY A 144 21.55 -12.06 7.80
CA GLY A 144 22.59 -13.02 7.42
C GLY A 144 24.01 -12.65 7.85
N SER A 145 24.26 -11.38 8.22
CA SER A 145 25.55 -10.86 8.72
C SER A 145 25.69 -10.94 10.23
#